data_AF-A0A1Z9U1M2-F1
#
_entry.id   AF-A0A1Z9U1M2-F1
#
_cell.length_a   1.000
_cell.length_b   1.000
_cell.length_c   1.000
_cell.angle_alpha   90.00
_cell.angle_beta   90.00
_cell.angle_gamma   90.00
#
_symmetry.space_group_name_H-M   'P 1'
#
loop_
_entity.id
_entity.type
_entity.pdbx_description
1 polymer ?
#
loop_
_entity_poly.entity_id
_entity_poly.type
_entity_poly.pdbx_seq_one_letter_code
_entity_poly.pdbx_strand_id
1 'polypeptide(L)'
;EQILEGGGEVIPDWNFLESLAGVGHKTASVVMSQAFGIPAFAVDTHIHRLAYRWGLSNGRNVQTTEKDLKKVFPEDTWIRRHLQIIFFGREHCPARNHNLSECLICSWASTKKLIKESKS
;
A
#
# COMPACT_ATOMS: atom_id res chain seq x y z
N GLU A 1 4.88 -28.68 0.29
CA GLU A 1 6.23 -29.23 0.04
C GLU A 1 7.34 -28.21 0.34
N GLN A 2 7.42 -27.06 -0.34
CA GLN A 2 8.54 -26.10 -0.17
C GLN A 2 8.83 -25.63 1.28
N ILE A 3 7.81 -25.42 2.13
CA ILE A 3 8.02 -25.04 3.55
C ILE A 3 8.60 -26.21 4.36
N LEU A 4 8.23 -27.45 4.03
CA LEU A 4 8.76 -28.64 4.71
C LEU A 4 10.22 -28.90 4.31
N GLU A 5 10.59 -28.59 3.07
CA GLU A 5 11.99 -28.63 2.60
C GLU A 5 12.88 -27.58 3.28
N GLY A 6 12.31 -26.44 3.69
CA GLY A 6 12.98 -25.39 4.47
C GLY A 6 13.10 -25.68 5.97
N GLY A 7 12.86 -26.90 6.42
CA GLY A 7 12.91 -27.26 7.84
C GLY A 7 11.65 -26.93 8.64
N GLY A 8 10.54 -26.62 7.95
CA GLY A 8 9.25 -26.31 8.58
C GLY A 8 9.08 -24.85 8.99
N GLU A 9 10.04 -23.98 8.69
CA GLU A 9 10.02 -22.57 9.03
C GLU A 9 9.83 -21.67 7.80
N VAL A 10 9.25 -20.49 8.01
CA VAL A 10 9.15 -19.45 6.98
C VAL A 10 10.41 -18.58 7.07
N ILE A 11 11.18 -18.50 5.98
CA ILE A 11 12.42 -17.73 5.93
C ILE A 11 12.11 -16.30 5.43
N PRO A 12 12.63 -15.24 6.10
CA PRO A 12 12.46 -13.86 5.66
C PRO A 12 13.38 -13.49 4.48
N ASP A 13 13.23 -14.20 3.38
CA ASP A 13 13.95 -13.98 2.13
C ASP A 13 12.98 -13.74 0.97
N TRP A 14 13.26 -12.75 0.12
CA TRP A 14 12.37 -12.37 -0.97
C TRP A 14 12.20 -13.49 -2.00
N ASN A 15 13.29 -14.14 -2.41
CA ASN A 15 13.25 -15.20 -3.41
C ASN A 15 12.51 -16.42 -2.86
N PHE A 16 12.77 -16.79 -1.60
CA PHE A 16 12.05 -17.86 -0.92
C PHE A 16 10.55 -17.56 -0.87
N LEU A 17 10.15 -16.40 -0.34
CA LEU A 17 8.74 -16.06 -0.17
C LEU A 17 8.01 -16.00 -1.52
N GLU A 18 8.59 -15.36 -2.53
CA GLU A 18 7.96 -15.27 -3.87
C GLU A 18 7.99 -16.60 -4.63
N SER A 19 8.82 -17.56 -4.25
CA SER A 19 8.80 -18.91 -4.82
C SER A 19 7.64 -19.77 -4.30
N LEU A 20 6.99 -19.37 -3.19
CA LEU A 20 5.87 -20.10 -2.61
C LEU A 20 4.62 -19.96 -3.48
N ALA A 21 3.95 -21.08 -3.75
CA ALA A 21 2.72 -21.09 -4.53
C ALA A 21 1.65 -20.13 -3.95
N GLY A 22 1.20 -19.17 -4.77
CA GLY A 22 0.21 -18.16 -4.37
C GLY A 22 0.78 -16.93 -3.66
N VAL A 23 2.08 -16.86 -3.42
CA VAL A 23 2.75 -15.71 -2.81
C VAL A 23 3.39 -14.84 -3.88
N GLY A 24 2.72 -13.75 -4.26
CA GLY A 24 3.32 -12.70 -5.08
C GLY A 24 4.05 -11.65 -4.24
N HIS A 25 4.73 -10.71 -4.90
CA HIS A 25 5.52 -9.62 -4.28
C HIS A 25 4.81 -8.88 -3.15
N LYS A 26 3.50 -8.61 -3.31
CA LYS A 26 2.69 -7.96 -2.28
C LYS A 26 2.57 -8.83 -1.02
N THR A 27 2.25 -10.11 -1.18
CA THR A 27 2.09 -11.05 -0.07
C THR A 27 3.43 -11.24 0.64
N ALA A 28 4.52 -11.43 -0.12
CA ALA A 28 5.88 -11.49 0.43
C ALA A 28 6.20 -10.24 1.25
N SER A 29 5.90 -9.04 0.71
CA SER A 29 6.14 -7.77 1.42
C SER A 29 5.37 -7.65 2.73
N VAL A 30 4.11 -8.11 2.78
CA VAL A 30 3.32 -8.13 4.01
C VAL A 30 3.94 -9.08 5.03
N VAL A 31 4.38 -10.27 4.61
CA VAL A 31 5.06 -11.25 5.50
C VAL A 31 6.36 -10.66 6.05
N MET A 32 7.22 -10.12 5.19
CA MET A 32 8.47 -9.45 5.59
C MET A 32 8.24 -8.37 6.66
N SER A 33 7.21 -7.55 6.46
CA SER A 33 6.87 -6.47 7.38
C SER A 33 6.25 -6.94 8.69
N GLN A 34 5.17 -7.72 8.61
CA GLN A 34 4.31 -8.00 9.76
C GLN A 34 4.85 -9.16 10.62
N ALA A 35 5.48 -10.17 10.01
CA ALA A 35 6.01 -11.33 10.72
C ALA A 35 7.46 -11.10 11.19
N PHE A 36 8.26 -10.38 10.40
CA PHE A 36 9.71 -10.27 10.64
C PHE A 36 10.20 -8.84 10.94
N GLY A 37 9.31 -7.84 10.89
CA GLY A 37 9.67 -6.44 11.17
C GLY A 37 10.61 -5.82 10.13
N ILE A 38 10.80 -6.46 8.97
CA ILE A 38 11.65 -5.95 7.90
C ILE A 38 10.86 -4.89 7.13
N PRO A 39 11.35 -3.64 7.02
CA PRO A 39 10.63 -2.58 6.32
C PRO A 39 10.30 -2.96 4.87
N ALA A 40 9.00 -3.13 4.60
CA ALA A 40 8.48 -3.16 3.24
C ALA A 40 7.19 -2.34 3.16
N PHE A 41 6.97 -1.73 2.01
CA PHE A 41 5.79 -0.88 1.77
C PHE A 41 4.90 -1.55 0.73
N ALA A 42 4.20 -2.61 1.12
CA ALA A 42 3.28 -3.29 0.23
C ALA A 42 2.16 -2.33 -0.23
N VAL A 43 1.92 -2.21 -1.53
CA VAL A 43 0.82 -1.39 -2.06
C VAL A 43 -0.37 -2.27 -2.42
N ASP A 44 -1.52 -1.98 -1.81
CA ASP A 44 -2.80 -2.60 -2.15
C ASP A 44 -3.74 -1.61 -2.85
N THR A 45 -5.00 -2.00 -3.06
CA THR A 45 -5.99 -1.16 -3.76
C THR A 45 -6.41 0.07 -2.95
N HIS A 46 -6.31 0.06 -1.61
CA HIS A 46 -6.54 1.23 -0.78
C HIS A 46 -5.38 2.20 -0.91
N ILE A 47 -4.16 1.72 -0.69
CA ILE A 47 -2.93 2.54 -0.77
C ILE A 47 -2.78 3.13 -2.17
N HIS A 48 -2.96 2.32 -3.23
CA HIS A 48 -2.84 2.80 -4.61
C HIS A 48 -3.83 3.93 -4.92
N ARG A 49 -5.10 3.75 -4.53
CA ARG A 49 -6.15 4.76 -4.71
C ARG A 49 -5.85 6.04 -3.92
N LEU A 50 -5.41 5.90 -2.67
CA LEU A 50 -5.14 7.03 -1.80
C LEU A 50 -3.90 7.80 -2.21
N ALA A 51 -2.83 7.11 -2.60
CA ALA A 51 -1.63 7.74 -3.14
C ALA A 51 -1.96 8.60 -4.37
N TYR A 52 -2.83 8.11 -5.25
CA TYR A 52 -3.33 8.90 -6.38
C TYR A 52 -4.18 10.09 -5.93
N ARG A 53 -5.19 9.86 -5.07
CA ARG A 53 -6.06 10.93 -4.58
C ARG A 53 -5.28 12.02 -3.87
N TRP A 54 -4.27 11.69 -3.09
CA TRP A 54 -3.44 12.63 -2.33
C TRP A 54 -2.30 13.25 -3.15
N GLY A 55 -2.20 12.95 -4.45
CA GLY A 55 -1.15 13.48 -5.31
C GLY A 55 0.25 12.96 -5.00
N LEU A 56 0.38 11.85 -4.28
CA LEU A 56 1.66 11.21 -3.95
C LEU A 56 2.18 10.31 -5.08
N SER A 57 1.30 9.88 -5.99
CA SER A 57 1.63 9.08 -7.17
C SER A 57 0.69 9.45 -8.31
N ASN A 58 1.12 9.22 -9.56
CA ASN A 58 0.28 9.40 -10.74
C ASN A 58 -0.73 8.25 -10.95
N GLY A 59 -0.69 7.20 -10.14
CA GLY A 59 -1.64 6.10 -10.17
C GLY A 59 -1.51 5.15 -11.37
N ARG A 60 -0.45 5.27 -12.18
CA ARG A 60 -0.28 4.50 -13.43
C ARG A 60 -0.21 2.99 -13.22
N ASN A 61 0.54 2.55 -12.22
CA ASN A 61 0.65 1.15 -11.82
C ASN A 61 1.15 1.06 -10.37
N VAL A 62 1.05 -0.14 -9.79
CA VAL A 62 1.37 -0.41 -8.39
C VAL A 62 2.87 -0.21 -8.11
N GLN A 63 3.74 -0.63 -9.03
CA GLN A 63 5.20 -0.54 -8.88
C GLN A 63 5.67 0.93 -8.80
N THR A 64 5.11 1.80 -9.64
CA THR A 64 5.38 3.24 -9.61
C THR A 64 4.90 3.83 -8.29
N THR A 65 3.68 3.49 -7.86
CA THR A 65 3.15 3.98 -6.59
C THR A 65 4.00 3.55 -5.40
N GLU A 66 4.46 2.30 -5.35
CA GLU A 66 5.34 1.83 -4.30
C GLU A 66 6.65 2.62 -4.28
N LYS A 67 7.29 2.80 -5.45
CA LYS A 67 8.51 3.58 -5.58
C LYS A 67 8.33 5.02 -5.12
N ASP A 68 7.20 5.65 -5.45
CA ASP A 68 6.90 7.02 -5.06
C ASP A 68 6.66 7.13 -3.54
N LEU A 69 5.90 6.21 -2.95
CA LEU A 69 5.64 6.21 -1.50
C LEU A 69 6.90 5.94 -0.67
N LYS A 70 7.79 5.05 -1.14
CA LYS A 70 9.10 4.81 -0.50
C LYS A 70 10.01 6.05 -0.51
N LYS A 71 9.85 6.96 -1.48
CA LYS A 71 10.56 8.26 -1.50
C LYS A 71 9.92 9.30 -0.57
N VAL A 72 8.60 9.24 -0.41
CA VAL A 72 7.83 10.20 0.39
C VAL A 72 7.97 9.91 1.88
N PHE A 73 7.94 8.64 2.28
CA PHE A 73 7.94 8.24 3.69
C PHE A 73 9.30 7.68 4.13
N PRO A 74 9.81 8.09 5.31
CA PRO A 74 10.97 7.45 5.94
C PRO A 74 10.76 5.94 6.13
N GLU A 75 11.82 5.15 5.89
CA GLU A 75 11.79 3.68 5.87
C GLU A 75 11.31 3.05 7.17
N ASP A 76 11.75 3.60 8.31
CA ASP A 76 11.34 3.20 9.65
C ASP A 76 9.84 3.38 9.90
N THR A 77 9.14 4.16 9.07
CA THR A 77 7.70 4.38 9.20
C THR A 77 6.84 3.52 8.29
N TRP A 78 7.43 2.76 7.35
CA TRP A 78 6.70 2.06 6.29
C TRP A 78 5.64 1.09 6.81
N ILE A 79 5.99 0.24 7.77
CA ILE A 79 5.08 -0.76 8.35
C ILE A 79 3.85 -0.08 8.98
N ARG A 80 4.08 0.96 9.78
CA ARG A 80 3.02 1.72 10.44
C ARG A 80 2.16 2.48 9.42
N ARG A 81 2.78 3.13 8.44
CA ARG A 81 2.09 3.91 7.40
C ARG A 81 1.21 3.02 6.52
N HIS A 82 1.71 1.84 6.15
CA HIS A 82 0.96 0.84 5.39
C HIS A 82 -0.40 0.55 6.05
N LEU A 83 -0.41 0.20 7.33
CA LEU A 83 -1.64 -0.07 8.07
C LEU A 83 -2.53 1.17 8.19
N GLN A 84 -1.96 2.31 8.58
CA GLN A 84 -2.72 3.56 8.74
C GLN A 84 -3.46 3.98 7.47
N ILE A 85 -2.80 3.87 6.31
CA ILE A 85 -3.40 4.24 5.02
C ILE A 85 -4.51 3.25 4.64
N ILE A 86 -4.32 1.95 4.89
CA ILE A 86 -5.37 0.95 4.66
C ILE A 86 -6.60 1.23 5.52
N PHE A 87 -6.41 1.46 6.83
CA PHE A 87 -7.51 1.79 7.75
C PHE A 87 -8.25 3.04 7.29
N PHE A 88 -7.53 4.13 6.99
CA PHE A 88 -8.15 5.35 6.49
C PHE A 88 -8.94 5.11 5.19
N GLY A 89 -8.39 4.32 4.27
CA GLY A 89 -9.02 3.98 3.00
C GLY A 89 -10.25 3.09 3.13
N ARG A 90 -10.44 2.41 4.27
CA ARG A 90 -11.65 1.63 4.57
C ARG A 90 -12.71 2.50 5.23
N GLU A 91 -12.33 3.20 6.30
CA GLU A 91 -13.28 3.89 7.17
C GLU A 91 -13.68 5.29 6.68
N HIS A 92 -12.77 6.00 5.99
CA HIS A 92 -12.95 7.43 5.73
C HIS A 92 -12.88 7.81 4.26
N CYS A 93 -12.29 6.97 3.40
CA CYS A 93 -12.08 7.29 2.00
C CYS A 93 -12.45 6.12 1.07
N PRO A 94 -13.75 5.77 1.00
CA PRO A 94 -14.25 4.65 0.19
C PRO A 94 -13.97 4.83 -1.30
N ALA A 95 -13.96 3.72 -2.04
CA ALA A 95 -13.66 3.73 -3.47
C ALA A 95 -14.75 4.42 -4.31
N ARG A 96 -16.02 4.17 -3.97
CA ARG A 96 -17.20 4.66 -4.71
C ARG A 96 -17.90 5.77 -3.95
N ASN A 97 -18.59 6.65 -4.68
CA ASN A 97 -19.45 7.71 -4.14
C ASN A 97 -18.79 8.55 -3.05
N HIS A 98 -17.52 8.91 -3.24
CA HIS A 98 -16.74 9.62 -2.23
C HIS A 98 -16.50 11.07 -2.64
N ASN A 99 -17.07 12.00 -1.88
CA ASN A 99 -16.85 13.43 -2.05
C ASN A 99 -15.47 13.83 -1.51
N LEU A 100 -14.51 14.10 -2.40
CA LEU A 100 -13.15 14.45 -1.99
C LEU A 100 -13.07 15.78 -1.24
N SER A 101 -14.04 16.70 -1.44
CA SER A 101 -14.03 18.00 -0.76
C SER A 101 -14.42 17.94 0.71
N GLU A 102 -15.09 16.87 1.14
CA GLU A 102 -15.52 16.67 2.54
C GLU A 102 -14.64 15.64 3.27
N CYS A 103 -13.71 15.01 2.56
CA CYS A 103 -12.81 14.02 3.12
C CYS A 103 -11.75 14.67 4.01
N LEU A 104 -11.47 14.07 5.17
CA LEU A 104 -10.49 14.55 6.16
C LEU A 104 -9.08 14.82 5.60
N ILE A 105 -8.65 14.07 4.58
CA ILE A 105 -7.33 14.23 3.95
C ILE A 105 -7.46 14.75 2.52
N CYS A 106 -8.37 14.20 1.71
CA CYS A 106 -8.47 14.59 0.31
C CYS A 106 -8.85 16.06 0.13
N SER A 107 -9.59 16.66 1.08
CA SER A 107 -10.02 18.06 0.98
C SER A 107 -8.86 19.06 0.85
N TRP A 108 -7.71 18.77 1.47
CA TRP A 108 -6.51 19.60 1.40
C TRP A 108 -5.35 18.97 0.61
N ALA A 109 -5.31 17.64 0.46
CA ALA A 109 -4.24 16.95 -0.26
C ALA A 109 -4.53 16.74 -1.76
N SER A 110 -5.80 16.61 -2.16
CA SER A 110 -6.14 16.31 -3.55
C SER A 110 -6.01 17.52 -4.47
N THR A 111 -5.72 17.25 -5.73
CA THR A 111 -5.70 18.31 -6.75
C THR A 111 -7.10 18.89 -6.97
N LYS A 112 -7.17 20.18 -7.30
CA LYS A 112 -8.43 20.87 -7.63
C LYS A 112 -9.20 20.16 -8.74
N LYS A 113 -8.49 19.58 -9.71
CA LYS A 113 -9.06 18.79 -10.81
C LYS A 113 -9.81 17.56 -10.28
N LEU A 114 -9.15 16.74 -9.46
CA LEU A 114 -9.76 15.53 -8.89
C LEU A 114 -10.96 15.86 -7.99
N ILE A 115 -10.86 16.92 -7.19
CA ILE A 115 -11.98 17.37 -6.35
C ILE A 115 -13.19 17.74 -7.21
N LYS A 116 -12.98 18.47 -8.31
CA LYS A 116 -14.05 18.83 -9.25
C LYS A 116 -14.69 17.60 -9.89
N GLU A 117 -13.87 16.64 -10.34
CA GLU A 117 -14.34 15.39 -10.95
C GLU A 117 -15.13 14.52 -9.97
N SER A 118 -14.82 14.55 -8.66
CA SER A 118 -15.56 13.77 -7.65
C SER A 118 -16.97 14.28 -7.33
N LYS A 119 -17.32 15.49 -7.78
CA LYS A 119 -18.62 16.13 -7.56
C LYS A 119 -19.59 15.95 -8.73
N SER A 120 -19.08 15.49 -9.88
CA SER A 120 -19.83 15.19 -11.11
C SER A 120 -20.27 13.74 -11.11
#